data_AF-A0A0R2ZZP9-F1
#
_entry.id   AF-A0A0R2ZZP9-F1
#
_cell.length_a   1.000
_cell.length_b   1.000
_cell.length_c   1.000
_cell.angle_alpha   90.00
_cell.angle_beta   90.00
_cell.angle_gamma   90.00
#
_symmetry.space_group_name_H-M   'P 1'
#
loop_
_entity.id
_entity.type
_entity.pdbx_description
1 polymer ?
#
loop_
_entity_poly.entity_id
_entity_poly.type
_entity_poly.pdbx_seq_one_letter_code
_entity_poly.pdbx_strand_id
1 'polypeptide(L)'
;MDIAAGTIHYLKQHQMTLTSAESCTAGKIITLLSEVAGGGSCIESGYVVYSPQAKQRLLGVRAYTIDTFNLTSCEVAREMAEGALRDSTAQVAVATTGLLGPDDMDGIPAGTICFAWAYRIGKTLSVFSRKERFMGSREDVQLQAALHALRRLTHFHQRALAGERG
;
A
#
# COMPACT_ATOMS: atom_id res chain seq x y z
N MET A 1 -13.29 17.14 -1.54
CA MET A 1 -13.47 16.01 -2.47
C MET A 1 -13.14 14.75 -1.68
N ASP A 2 -13.97 13.71 -1.77
CA ASP A 2 -13.67 12.42 -1.15
C ASP A 2 -12.32 11.86 -1.68
N ILE A 3 -11.49 11.31 -0.80
CA ILE A 3 -10.11 10.88 -1.12
C ILE A 3 -10.13 9.73 -2.12
N ALA A 4 -11.07 8.78 -1.96
CA ALA A 4 -11.20 7.67 -2.88
C ALA A 4 -11.65 8.17 -4.26
N ALA A 5 -12.68 9.02 -4.31
CA ALA A 5 -13.13 9.64 -5.56
C ALA A 5 -12.02 10.43 -6.28
N GLY A 6 -11.24 11.23 -5.53
CA GLY A 6 -10.10 11.96 -6.08
C GLY A 6 -9.01 11.03 -6.62
N THR A 7 -8.77 9.90 -5.94
CA THR A 7 -7.80 8.89 -6.40
C THR A 7 -8.27 8.22 -7.70
N ILE A 8 -9.54 7.80 -7.78
CA ILE A 8 -10.10 7.22 -9.00
C ILE A 8 -10.03 8.21 -10.17
N HIS A 9 -10.39 9.48 -9.94
CA HIS A 9 -10.29 10.51 -10.96
C HIS A 9 -8.86 10.65 -11.48
N TYR A 10 -7.88 10.69 -10.58
CA TYR A 10 -6.46 10.77 -10.92
C TYR A 10 -6.00 9.56 -11.74
N LEU A 11 -6.33 8.34 -11.31
CA LEU A 11 -6.00 7.11 -12.02
C LEU A 11 -6.57 7.10 -13.45
N LYS A 12 -7.84 7.52 -13.63
CA LYS A 12 -8.47 7.64 -14.96
C LYS A 12 -7.77 8.65 -15.86
N GLN A 13 -7.44 9.83 -15.35
CA GLN A 13 -6.75 10.88 -16.12
C GLN A 13 -5.39 10.41 -16.63
N HIS A 14 -4.71 9.56 -15.87
CA HIS A 14 -3.39 9.02 -16.22
C HIS A 14 -3.44 7.63 -16.86
N GLN A 15 -4.63 7.09 -17.16
CA GLN A 15 -4.81 5.74 -17.74
C GLN A 15 -4.10 4.64 -16.93
N MET A 16 -4.15 4.75 -15.60
CA MET A 16 -3.52 3.79 -14.70
C MET A 16 -4.56 2.92 -14.00
N THR A 17 -4.21 1.66 -13.78
CA THR A 17 -4.87 0.78 -12.84
C THR A 17 -3.99 0.54 -11.61
N LEU A 18 -4.64 0.22 -10.49
CA LEU A 18 -4.04 0.01 -9.18
C LEU A 18 -4.22 -1.43 -8.72
N THR A 19 -3.16 -1.99 -8.15
CA THR A 19 -3.23 -3.18 -7.29
C THR A 19 -2.90 -2.81 -5.84
N SER A 20 -3.47 -3.52 -4.86
CA SER A 20 -3.11 -3.33 -3.44
C SER A 20 -2.46 -4.57 -2.84
N ALA A 21 -1.56 -4.38 -1.88
CA ALA A 21 -1.04 -5.43 -1.01
C ALA A 21 -1.28 -5.05 0.47
N GLU A 22 -2.35 -5.57 1.03
CA GLU A 22 -2.88 -5.15 2.32
C GLU A 22 -2.64 -6.21 3.39
N SER A 23 -1.98 -5.81 4.49
CA SER A 23 -1.97 -6.58 5.72
C SER A 23 -2.97 -5.94 6.69
N CYS A 24 -2.54 -4.97 7.49
CA CYS A 24 -3.35 -4.37 8.55
C CYS A 24 -4.64 -3.67 8.06
N THR A 25 -4.67 -3.16 6.82
CA THR A 25 -5.88 -2.54 6.25
C THR A 25 -6.91 -3.56 5.75
N ALA A 26 -6.55 -4.84 5.64
CA ALA A 26 -7.48 -5.95 5.40
C ALA A 26 -8.43 -5.79 4.20
N GLY A 27 -7.99 -5.16 3.11
CA GLY A 27 -8.81 -4.94 1.91
C GLY A 27 -9.56 -3.59 1.91
N LYS A 28 -9.45 -2.80 2.99
CA LYS A 28 -10.13 -1.50 3.11
C LYS A 28 -9.74 -0.53 2.00
N ILE A 29 -8.52 -0.59 1.47
CA ILE A 29 -8.12 0.28 0.34
C ILE A 29 -8.97 -0.05 -0.89
N ILE A 30 -9.10 -1.33 -1.24
CA ILE A 30 -9.95 -1.75 -2.37
C ILE A 30 -11.41 -1.44 -2.11
N THR A 31 -11.92 -1.67 -0.89
CA THR A 31 -13.30 -1.34 -0.52
C THR A 31 -13.61 0.13 -0.83
N LEU A 32 -12.79 1.05 -0.31
CA LEU A 32 -12.98 2.50 -0.50
C LEU A 32 -12.96 2.89 -1.99
N LEU A 33 -12.05 2.32 -2.79
CA LEU A 33 -12.00 2.60 -4.22
C LEU A 33 -13.20 2.03 -4.99
N SER A 34 -13.70 0.85 -4.57
CA SER A 34 -14.82 0.17 -5.22
C SER A 34 -16.16 0.84 -4.99
N GLU A 35 -16.31 1.58 -3.88
CA GLU A 35 -17.51 2.36 -3.54
C GLU A 35 -17.70 3.58 -4.46
N VAL A 36 -16.63 4.03 -5.13
CA VAL A 36 -16.70 5.12 -6.11
C VAL A 36 -17.36 4.62 -7.40
N ALA A 37 -18.38 5.33 -7.86
CA ALA A 37 -19.07 5.00 -9.12
C ALA A 37 -18.08 4.89 -10.31
N GLY A 38 -18.06 3.71 -10.94
CA GLY A 38 -17.12 3.39 -12.03
C GLY A 38 -15.67 3.25 -11.60
N GLY A 39 -15.38 3.13 -10.29
CA GLY A 39 -14.04 2.95 -9.73
C GLY A 39 -13.41 1.60 -10.06
N GLY A 40 -14.24 0.56 -10.27
CA GLY A 40 -13.77 -0.78 -10.66
C GLY A 40 -12.91 -0.80 -11.93
N SER A 41 -13.07 0.17 -12.85
CA SER A 41 -12.22 0.29 -14.04
C SER A 41 -10.75 0.64 -13.74
N CYS A 42 -10.45 1.14 -12.54
CA CYS A 42 -9.10 1.48 -12.08
C CYS A 42 -8.54 0.47 -11.08
N ILE A 43 -9.30 -0.56 -10.71
CA ILE A 43 -8.87 -1.59 -9.76
C ILE A 43 -8.52 -2.83 -10.56
N GLU A 44 -7.28 -3.29 -10.44
CA GLU A 44 -6.81 -4.49 -11.12
C GLU A 44 -6.91 -5.71 -10.20
N SER A 45 -6.36 -5.60 -8.99
CA SER A 45 -6.37 -6.67 -7.99
C SER A 45 -6.17 -6.12 -6.58
N GLY A 46 -6.46 -6.96 -5.58
CA GLY A 46 -6.17 -6.67 -4.17
C GLY A 46 -5.71 -7.93 -3.45
N TYR A 47 -4.49 -7.90 -2.92
CA TYR A 47 -3.91 -8.99 -2.14
C TYR A 47 -4.10 -8.70 -0.66
N VAL A 48 -4.86 -9.53 0.04
CA VAL A 48 -4.95 -9.46 1.51
C VAL A 48 -4.05 -10.53 2.12
N VAL A 49 -2.90 -10.11 2.68
CA VAL A 49 -1.80 -11.01 3.09
C VAL A 49 -1.31 -10.76 4.51
N TYR A 50 -1.76 -11.58 5.46
CA TYR A 50 -1.42 -11.43 6.87
C TYR A 50 -0.15 -12.16 7.30
N SER A 51 -0.04 -13.46 7.02
CA SER A 51 1.08 -14.25 7.54
C SER A 51 2.40 -13.95 6.81
N PRO A 52 3.55 -14.10 7.48
CA PRO A 52 4.87 -14.07 6.83
C PRO A 52 4.92 -14.99 5.61
N GLN A 53 4.39 -16.21 5.73
CA GLN A 53 4.40 -17.21 4.67
C GLN A 53 3.54 -16.77 3.47
N ALA A 54 2.42 -16.10 3.70
CA ALA A 54 1.60 -15.55 2.62
C ALA A 54 2.31 -14.39 1.92
N LYS A 55 2.96 -13.48 2.66
CA LYS A 55 3.78 -12.40 2.11
C LYS A 55 4.92 -12.95 1.24
N GLN A 56 5.59 -14.01 1.70
CA GLN A 56 6.64 -14.68 0.94
C GLN A 56 6.10 -15.36 -0.31
N ARG A 57 5.08 -16.22 -0.18
CA ARG A 57 4.54 -17.02 -1.29
C ARG A 57 3.87 -16.18 -2.38
N LEU A 58 3.06 -15.20 -2.01
CA LEU A 58 2.22 -14.46 -2.96
C LEU A 58 2.90 -13.20 -3.49
N LEU A 59 3.70 -12.52 -2.67
CA LEU A 59 4.34 -11.26 -3.06
C LEU A 59 5.86 -11.40 -3.24
N GLY A 60 6.46 -12.51 -2.82
CA GLY A 60 7.91 -12.70 -2.95
C GLY A 60 8.72 -11.89 -1.93
N VAL A 61 8.09 -11.48 -0.82
CA VAL A 61 8.82 -10.90 0.32
C VAL A 61 9.88 -11.90 0.76
N ARG A 62 11.12 -11.45 1.00
CA ARG A 62 12.21 -12.33 1.39
C ARG A 62 12.14 -12.65 2.88
N ALA A 63 12.40 -13.90 3.24
CA ALA A 63 12.50 -14.31 4.64
C ALA A 63 13.52 -13.43 5.40
N TYR A 64 14.70 -13.23 4.80
CA TYR A 64 15.75 -12.35 5.34
C TYR A 64 15.26 -10.94 5.70
N THR A 65 14.40 -10.34 4.88
CA THR A 65 13.86 -9.00 5.13
C THR A 65 12.96 -8.99 6.36
N ILE A 66 12.12 -10.01 6.52
CA ILE A 66 11.26 -10.15 7.71
C ILE A 66 12.11 -10.39 8.95
N ASP A 67 13.10 -11.27 8.87
CA ASP A 67 13.96 -11.62 10.01
C ASP A 67 14.83 -10.44 10.48
N THR A 68 15.26 -9.58 9.54
CA THR A 68 16.13 -8.43 9.84
C THR A 68 15.34 -7.21 10.30
N PHE A 69 14.21 -6.91 9.65
CA PHE A 69 13.49 -5.66 9.83
C PHE A 69 12.13 -5.80 10.51
N ASN A 70 11.70 -7.02 10.83
CA ASN A 70 10.35 -7.38 11.27
C ASN A 70 9.22 -7.09 10.25
N LEU A 71 8.00 -7.55 10.55
CA LEU A 71 6.84 -7.41 9.68
C LEU A 71 6.34 -5.97 9.54
N THR A 72 6.59 -5.11 10.52
CA THR A 72 6.14 -3.71 10.55
C THR A 72 7.28 -2.79 10.11
N SER A 73 7.71 -2.97 8.86
CA SER A 73 8.86 -2.26 8.30
C SER A 73 8.60 -1.71 6.90
N CYS A 74 9.34 -0.67 6.54
CA CYS A 74 9.27 -0.10 5.19
C CYS A 74 9.82 -1.09 4.17
N GLU A 75 10.82 -1.88 4.54
CA GLU A 75 11.47 -2.89 3.73
C GLU A 75 10.48 -3.99 3.31
N VAL A 76 9.68 -4.51 4.27
CA VAL A 76 8.60 -5.45 3.96
C VAL A 76 7.52 -4.79 3.10
N ALA A 77 7.11 -3.54 3.42
CA ALA A 77 6.10 -2.84 2.63
C ALA A 77 6.54 -2.63 1.16
N ARG A 78 7.82 -2.30 0.93
CA ARG A 78 8.40 -2.14 -0.42
C ARG A 78 8.33 -3.45 -1.19
N GLU A 79 8.83 -4.53 -0.61
CA GLU A 79 8.81 -5.86 -1.26
C GLU A 79 7.36 -6.33 -1.53
N MET A 80 6.42 -6.01 -0.64
CA MET A 80 4.99 -6.27 -0.88
C MET A 80 4.45 -5.50 -2.11
N ALA A 81 4.77 -4.21 -2.23
CA ALA A 81 4.31 -3.40 -3.36
C ALA A 81 4.95 -3.83 -4.69
N GLU A 82 6.26 -4.11 -4.69
CA GLU A 82 6.98 -4.63 -5.85
C GLU A 82 6.43 -6.00 -6.26
N GLY A 83 6.13 -6.86 -5.27
CA GLY A 83 5.50 -8.15 -5.46
C GLY A 83 4.15 -8.08 -6.15
N ALA A 84 3.28 -7.19 -5.68
CA ALA A 84 1.96 -6.97 -6.29
C ALA A 84 2.08 -6.46 -7.73
N LEU A 85 3.00 -5.52 -8.02
CA LEU A 85 3.25 -5.03 -9.38
C LEU A 85 3.88 -6.06 -10.32
N ARG A 86 4.50 -7.12 -9.80
CA ARG A 86 5.14 -8.15 -10.61
C ARG A 86 4.11 -9.10 -11.22
N ASP A 87 3.04 -9.39 -10.47
CA ASP A 87 2.01 -10.37 -10.82
C ASP A 87 0.71 -9.72 -11.35
N SER A 88 0.69 -8.39 -11.48
CA SER A 88 -0.45 -7.62 -12.01
C SER A 88 -0.11 -6.91 -13.31
N THR A 89 -1.16 -6.56 -14.05
CA THR A 89 -1.09 -5.65 -15.21
C THR A 89 -1.14 -4.17 -14.82
N ALA A 90 -1.15 -3.88 -13.51
CA ALA A 90 -1.27 -2.55 -12.95
C ALA A 90 -0.01 -1.69 -13.14
N GLN A 91 -0.21 -0.37 -13.14
CA GLN A 91 0.88 0.61 -13.18
C GLN A 91 1.24 1.10 -11.78
N VAL A 92 0.33 0.95 -10.81
CA VAL A 92 0.49 1.42 -9.44
C VAL A 92 0.24 0.28 -8.46
N ALA A 93 1.11 0.11 -7.46
CA ALA A 93 0.78 -0.66 -6.27
C ALA A 93 0.88 0.16 -5.00
N VAL A 94 0.00 -0.15 -4.06
CA VAL A 94 0.03 0.40 -2.70
C VAL A 94 0.08 -0.76 -1.71
N ALA A 95 1.05 -0.75 -0.82
CA ALA A 95 1.21 -1.77 0.21
C ALA A 95 1.09 -1.19 1.62
N THR A 96 0.49 -1.96 2.53
CA THR A 96 0.36 -1.61 3.95
C THR A 96 0.72 -2.78 4.86
N THR A 97 1.55 -2.51 5.87
CA THR A 97 1.84 -3.47 6.93
C THR A 97 2.10 -2.76 8.26
N GLY A 98 1.59 -3.30 9.35
CA GLY A 98 1.79 -2.71 10.66
C GLY A 98 0.81 -3.15 11.73
N LEU A 99 0.82 -2.41 12.83
CA LEU A 99 0.10 -2.73 14.06
C LEU A 99 -1.03 -1.72 14.28
N LEU A 100 -2.27 -2.19 14.18
CA LEU A 100 -3.44 -1.35 14.46
C LEU A 100 -3.64 -1.07 15.96
N GLY A 101 -2.92 -1.76 16.84
CA GLY A 101 -3.13 -1.71 18.29
C GLY A 101 -4.21 -2.70 18.80
N PRO A 102 -4.60 -2.58 20.09
CA PRO A 102 -4.31 -1.45 20.99
C PRO A 102 -2.92 -1.48 21.63
N ASP A 103 -2.28 -2.64 21.69
CA ASP A 103 -1.03 -2.83 22.42
C ASP A 103 0.21 -2.67 21.53
N ASP A 104 1.29 -2.19 22.15
CA ASP A 104 2.63 -2.22 21.56
C ASP A 104 3.10 -3.68 21.39
N MET A 105 3.90 -3.95 20.37
CA MET A 105 4.41 -5.30 20.09
C MET A 105 5.87 -5.23 19.69
N ASP A 106 6.73 -6.03 20.33
CA ASP A 106 8.18 -6.10 20.06
C ASP A 106 8.88 -4.72 20.05
N GLY A 107 8.44 -3.83 20.95
CA GLY A 107 8.96 -2.46 21.05
C GLY A 107 8.46 -1.50 19.97
N ILE A 108 7.54 -1.93 19.11
CA ILE A 108 6.87 -1.09 18.11
C ILE A 108 5.57 -0.54 18.70
N PRO A 109 5.39 0.80 18.71
CA PRO A 109 4.17 1.40 19.24
C PRO A 109 2.91 1.01 18.45
N ALA A 110 1.80 0.79 19.16
CA ALA A 110 0.48 0.65 18.57
C ALA A 110 0.16 1.84 17.65
N GLY A 111 -0.47 1.54 16.52
CA GLY A 111 -0.79 2.50 15.47
C GLY A 111 0.33 2.72 14.45
N THR A 112 1.49 2.06 14.60
CA THR A 112 2.60 2.15 13.64
C THR A 112 2.28 1.36 12.37
N ILE A 113 2.23 2.05 11.24
CA ILE A 113 1.96 1.47 9.93
C ILE A 113 3.06 1.89 8.95
N CYS A 114 3.59 0.91 8.22
CA CYS A 114 4.51 1.10 7.12
C CYS A 114 3.77 0.96 5.79
N PHE A 115 4.12 1.85 4.87
CA PHE A 115 3.51 1.99 3.56
C PHE A 115 4.57 1.91 2.47
N ALA A 116 4.16 1.42 1.30
CA ALA A 116 4.91 1.64 0.08
C ALA A 116 3.98 1.95 -1.10
N TRP A 117 4.50 2.77 -2.02
CA TRP A 117 3.87 3.11 -3.29
C TRP A 117 4.86 2.79 -4.40
N ALA A 118 4.51 1.85 -5.26
CA ALA A 118 5.32 1.46 -6.40
C ALA A 118 4.65 1.93 -7.70
N TYR A 119 5.44 2.46 -8.62
CA TYR A 119 5.00 2.97 -9.91
C TYR A 119 5.84 2.38 -11.02
N ARG A 120 5.17 1.77 -12.00
CA ARG A 120 5.79 1.28 -13.24
C ARG A 120 5.57 2.31 -14.34
N ILE A 121 6.63 3.03 -14.71
CA ILE A 121 6.61 4.04 -15.78
C ILE A 121 7.56 3.57 -16.88
N GLY A 122 6.99 3.04 -17.97
CA GLY A 122 7.76 2.37 -19.01
C GLY A 122 8.52 1.17 -18.45
N LYS A 123 9.86 1.19 -18.57
CA LYS A 123 10.75 0.14 -18.03
C LYS A 123 11.24 0.43 -16.60
N THR A 124 10.89 1.59 -16.05
CA THR A 124 11.39 2.04 -14.75
C THR A 124 10.38 1.70 -13.66
N LEU A 125 10.90 1.20 -12.53
CA LEU A 125 10.15 1.00 -11.30
C LEU A 125 10.66 2.00 -10.25
N SER A 126 9.76 2.84 -9.74
CA SER A 126 10.03 3.75 -8.62
C SER A 126 9.22 3.29 -7.41
N VAL A 127 9.84 3.20 -6.24
CA VAL A 127 9.20 2.69 -5.03
C VAL A 127 9.49 3.63 -3.87
N PHE A 128 8.45 4.25 -3.33
CA PHE A 128 8.53 5.15 -2.19
C PHE A 128 7.96 4.46 -0.97
N SER A 129 8.54 4.68 0.21
CA SER A 129 8.03 4.14 1.46
C SER A 129 7.98 5.16 2.58
N ARG A 130 7.04 4.99 3.51
CA ARG A 130 6.90 5.83 4.71
C ARG A 130 6.43 4.99 5.88
N LYS A 131 6.83 5.41 7.08
CA LYS A 131 6.32 4.89 8.35
C LYS A 131 5.58 6.02 9.04
N GLU A 132 4.34 5.76 9.44
CA GLU A 132 3.48 6.71 10.13
C GLU A 132 2.91 6.06 11.39
N ARG A 133 2.53 6.88 12.36
CA ARG A 133 1.80 6.44 13.55
C ARG A 133 0.45 7.14 13.61
N PHE A 134 -0.60 6.34 13.72
CA PHE A 134 -1.98 6.82 13.85
C PHE A 134 -2.49 6.57 15.27
N MET A 135 -3.47 7.38 15.67
CA MET A 135 -4.08 7.30 16.99
C MET A 135 -5.57 7.03 16.85
N GLY A 136 -6.14 6.32 17.83
CA GLY A 136 -7.56 5.99 17.88
C GLY A 136 -7.80 4.51 18.16
N SER A 137 -9.04 4.08 17.98
CA SER A 137 -9.38 2.67 18.03
C SER A 137 -8.72 1.89 16.89
N ARG A 138 -8.73 0.56 16.98
CA ARG A 138 -8.28 -0.33 15.90
C ARG A 138 -8.94 -0.01 14.56
N GLU A 139 -10.24 0.30 14.58
CA GLU A 139 -11.03 0.64 13.40
C GLU A 139 -10.64 2.01 12.84
N ASP A 140 -10.41 2.99 13.72
CA ASP A 140 -9.94 4.32 13.32
C ASP A 140 -8.58 4.23 12.63
N VAL A 141 -7.62 3.52 13.23
CA VAL A 141 -6.28 3.34 12.67
C VAL A 141 -6.35 2.64 11.31
N GLN A 142 -7.22 1.63 11.17
CA GLN A 142 -7.41 0.92 9.90
C GLN A 142 -7.89 1.86 8.79
N LEU A 143 -8.93 2.67 9.07
CA LEU A 143 -9.49 3.62 8.13
C LEU A 143 -8.50 4.74 7.80
N GLN A 144 -7.85 5.31 8.82
CA GLN A 144 -6.84 6.37 8.65
C GLN A 144 -5.67 5.89 7.80
N ALA A 145 -5.19 4.66 8.02
CA ALA A 145 -4.12 4.06 7.22
C ALA A 145 -4.55 3.88 5.75
N ALA A 146 -5.75 3.34 5.50
CA ALA A 146 -6.25 3.16 4.14
C ALA A 146 -6.41 4.51 3.39
N LEU A 147 -6.99 5.52 4.06
CA LEU A 147 -7.12 6.87 3.50
C LEU A 147 -5.76 7.55 3.29
N HIS A 148 -4.81 7.36 4.19
CA HIS A 148 -3.44 7.87 4.03
C HIS A 148 -2.77 7.28 2.80
N ALA A 149 -2.90 5.96 2.62
CA ALA A 149 -2.37 5.23 1.48
C ALA A 149 -2.88 5.83 0.15
N LEU A 150 -4.19 6.08 0.05
CA LEU A 150 -4.81 6.72 -1.12
C LEU A 150 -4.37 8.18 -1.30
N ARG A 151 -4.40 8.98 -0.21
CA ARG A 151 -4.08 10.42 -0.25
C ARG A 151 -2.67 10.71 -0.78
N ARG A 152 -1.69 9.84 -0.50
CA ARG A 152 -0.29 10.05 -0.90
C ARG A 152 0.03 9.56 -2.31
N LEU A 153 -0.89 8.83 -2.95
CA LEU A 153 -0.66 8.23 -4.27
C LEU A 153 -0.29 9.27 -5.33
N THR A 154 -1.06 10.36 -5.45
CA THR A 154 -0.77 11.42 -6.44
C THR A 154 0.59 12.07 -6.19
N HIS A 155 0.93 12.34 -4.94
CA HIS A 155 2.20 12.97 -4.58
C HIS A 155 3.41 12.13 -5.00
N PHE A 156 3.40 10.83 -4.70
CA PHE A 156 4.54 9.97 -5.05
C PHE A 156 4.57 9.62 -6.54
N HIS A 157 3.43 9.57 -7.23
CA HIS A 157 3.41 9.42 -8.69
C HIS A 157 4.08 10.62 -9.38
N GLN A 158 3.79 11.85 -8.94
CA GLN A 158 4.42 13.05 -9.49
C GLN A 158 5.94 13.05 -9.31
N ARG A 159 6.43 12.57 -8.17
CA ARG A 159 7.87 12.40 -7.92
C ARG A 159 8.48 11.31 -8.81
N ALA A 160 7.77 10.21 -9.04
CA ALA A 160 8.19 9.18 -9.98
C ALA A 160 8.32 9.74 -11.42
N LEU A 161 7.36 10.56 -11.85
CA LEU A 161 7.40 11.24 -13.15
C LEU A 161 8.56 12.24 -13.26
N ALA A 162 8.97 12.85 -12.15
CA ALA A 162 10.17 13.70 -12.06
C ALA A 162 11.49 12.91 -12.06
N GLY A 163 11.43 11.58 -12.16
CA GLY A 163 12.61 10.70 -12.21
C GLY A 163 13.11 10.21 -10.85
N GLU A 164 12.43 10.55 -9.76
CA GLU A 164 12.77 10.03 -8.44
C GLU A 164 12.43 8.53 -8.33
N ARG A 165 13.29 7.78 -7.63
CA ARG A 165 13.12 6.32 -7.45
C ARG A 165 12.68 5.90 -6.05
N GLY A 166 12.63 6.86 -5.13
CA GLY A 166 12.12 6.73 -3.76
C GLY A 166 13.12 6.24 -2.74
#